data_AF-A0A4R8UVN9-F1
#
_entry.id   AF-A0A4R8UVN9-F1
#
_cell.length_a   1.000
_cell.length_b   1.000
_cell.length_c   1.000
_cell.angle_alpha   90.00
_cell.angle_beta   90.00
_cell.angle_gamma   90.00
#
_symmetry.space_group_name_H-M   'P 1'
#
loop_
_entity.id
_entity.type
_entity.pdbx_description
1 polymer ?
#
loop_
_entity_poly.entity_id
_entity_poly.type
_entity_poly.pdbx_seq_one_letter_code
_entity_poly.pdbx_strand_id
1 'polypeptide(L)'
;MSQLDQDWLKRVGTFMNDECGYIAIQSTRPGLLGIALTDSPVAQLAWMFDKFRAWTWPVEKLPDEILGREWILANASLYWFTGSGGSSAYVGYAQNSWGAAPANSGVPTAAIQFAHDVGIAQNRFKPTQSCAGPTSKTAAAASPPSKSQNSSSTTSDISCAY
;
A
#
# COMPACT_ATOMS: atom_id res chain seq x y z
N MET A 1 21.35 -20.85 0.07
CA MET A 1 20.88 -19.46 0.26
C MET A 1 22.07 -18.63 0.69
N SER A 2 22.44 -17.58 -0.04
CA SER A 2 23.64 -16.78 0.26
C SER A 2 23.42 -15.90 1.51
N GLN A 3 24.50 -15.38 2.10
CA GLN A 3 24.38 -14.46 3.25
C GLN A 3 23.62 -13.18 2.89
N LEU A 4 23.80 -12.67 1.66
CA LEU A 4 23.06 -11.52 1.15
C LEU A 4 21.57 -11.82 1.00
N ASP A 5 21.21 -13.02 0.53
CA ASP A 5 19.79 -13.43 0.44
C ASP A 5 19.12 -13.49 1.81
N GLN A 6 19.83 -14.00 2.82
CA GLN A 6 19.31 -14.11 4.19
C GLN A 6 19.08 -12.73 4.81
N ASP A 7 20.03 -11.83 4.62
CA ASP A 7 19.98 -10.45 5.12
C ASP A 7 18.85 -9.66 4.44
N TRP A 8 18.69 -9.83 3.12
CA TRP A 8 17.56 -9.26 2.38
C TRP A 8 16.22 -9.83 2.86
N LEU A 9 16.07 -11.15 3.02
CA LEU A 9 14.84 -11.75 3.54
C LEU A 9 14.48 -11.25 4.94
N LYS A 10 15.48 -11.03 5.80
CA LYS A 10 15.27 -10.44 7.12
C LYS A 10 14.74 -9.00 7.04
N ARG A 11 15.30 -8.18 6.14
CA ARG A 11 14.80 -6.82 5.90
C ARG A 11 13.38 -6.80 5.37
N VAL A 12 13.07 -7.66 4.40
CA VAL A 12 11.70 -7.80 3.87
C VAL A 12 10.75 -8.21 4.99
N GLY A 13 11.13 -9.18 5.84
CA GLY A 13 10.32 -9.58 6.98
C GLY A 13 10.07 -8.44 7.98
N THR A 14 11.10 -7.64 8.26
CA THR A 14 11.00 -6.46 9.14
C THR A 14 10.05 -5.41 8.55
N PHE A 15 10.21 -5.10 7.26
CA PHE A 15 9.31 -4.18 6.54
C PHE A 15 7.85 -4.66 6.57
N MET A 16 7.62 -5.95 6.32
CA MET A 16 6.29 -6.55 6.34
C MET A 16 5.63 -6.49 7.72
N ASN A 17 6.41 -6.56 8.80
CA ASN A 17 5.87 -6.55 10.16
C ASN A 17 5.67 -5.12 10.69
N ASP A 18 6.64 -4.24 10.46
CA ASP A 18 6.73 -2.97 11.19
C ASP A 18 6.35 -1.76 10.32
N GLU A 19 6.55 -1.83 9.00
CA GLU A 19 6.40 -0.66 8.11
C GLU A 19 5.18 -0.73 7.18
N CYS A 20 4.55 -1.89 7.05
CA CYS A 20 3.45 -2.12 6.10
C CYS A 20 2.15 -1.35 6.42
N GLY A 21 2.04 -0.74 7.61
CA GLY A 21 0.83 -0.06 8.08
C GLY A 21 0.35 1.08 7.17
N TYR A 22 1.28 1.81 6.54
CA TYR A 22 0.89 2.89 5.61
C TYR A 22 0.21 2.34 4.36
N ILE A 23 0.71 1.20 3.83
CA ILE A 23 0.13 0.52 2.67
C ILE A 23 -1.27 0.04 3.05
N ALA A 24 -1.42 -0.58 4.22
CA ALA A 24 -2.72 -1.06 4.69
C ALA A 24 -3.76 0.07 4.78
N ILE A 25 -3.39 1.24 5.33
CA ILE A 25 -4.30 2.38 5.44
C ILE A 25 -4.64 2.96 4.06
N GLN A 26 -3.64 3.18 3.20
CA GLN A 26 -3.84 3.71 1.85
C GLN A 26 -4.64 2.76 0.94
N SER A 27 -4.46 1.45 1.09
CA SER A 27 -5.20 0.44 0.32
C SER A 27 -6.61 0.18 0.83
N THR A 28 -6.95 0.52 2.07
CA THR A 28 -8.28 0.24 2.64
C THR A 28 -9.16 1.48 2.76
N ARG A 29 -8.61 2.61 3.19
CA ARG A 29 -9.35 3.85 3.47
C ARG A 29 -8.62 5.10 2.94
N PRO A 30 -8.31 5.18 1.63
CA PRO A 30 -7.60 6.33 1.07
C PRO A 30 -8.38 7.64 1.20
N GLY A 31 -9.72 7.60 1.11
CA GLY A 31 -10.56 8.81 1.21
C GLY A 31 -10.51 9.45 2.60
N LEU A 32 -10.52 8.64 3.67
CA LEU A 32 -10.39 9.15 5.04
C LEU A 32 -9.01 9.77 5.27
N LEU A 33 -7.96 9.06 4.84
CA LEU A 33 -6.60 9.57 4.94
C LEU A 33 -6.45 10.89 4.14
N GLY A 34 -7.01 10.96 2.94
CA GLY A 34 -6.96 12.16 2.10
C GLY A 34 -7.57 13.39 2.76
N ILE A 35 -8.69 13.24 3.47
CA ILE A 35 -9.31 14.33 4.23
C ILE A 35 -8.38 14.77 5.37
N ALA A 36 -7.85 13.83 6.17
CA ALA A 36 -6.94 14.16 7.28
C ALA A 36 -5.66 14.87 6.81
N LEU A 37 -5.11 14.44 5.67
CA LEU A 37 -3.90 15.02 5.07
C LEU A 37 -4.15 16.40 4.45
N THR A 38 -5.38 16.69 3.99
CA THR A 38 -5.76 17.99 3.40
C THR A 38 -6.25 18.99 4.44
N ASP A 39 -6.63 18.54 5.64
CA ASP A 39 -7.09 19.42 6.72
C ASP A 39 -5.92 19.99 7.54
N SER A 40 -4.79 19.25 7.64
CA SER A 40 -3.65 19.66 8.44
C SER A 40 -2.30 19.51 7.72
N PRO A 41 -1.55 20.61 7.48
CA PRO A 41 -0.21 20.52 6.91
C PRO A 41 0.77 19.80 7.85
N VAL A 42 0.49 19.81 9.16
CA VAL A 42 1.27 19.06 10.15
C VAL A 42 1.02 17.56 10.01
N ALA A 43 -0.23 17.14 9.76
CA ALA A 43 -0.54 15.75 9.50
C ALA A 43 0.12 15.26 8.20
N GLN A 44 0.09 16.08 7.13
CA GLN A 44 0.79 15.79 5.88
C GLN A 44 2.29 15.62 6.08
N LEU A 45 2.94 16.54 6.80
CA LEU A 45 4.36 16.46 7.09
C LEU A 45 4.70 15.23 7.94
N ALA A 46 3.95 14.98 9.01
CA ALA A 46 4.18 13.84 9.89
C ALA A 46 4.07 12.50 9.15
N TRP A 47 3.08 12.37 8.26
CA TRP A 47 2.88 11.17 7.45
C TRP A 47 4.06 10.91 6.50
N MET A 48 4.62 11.94 5.88
CA MET A 48 5.79 11.82 5.01
C MET A 48 7.09 11.62 5.80
N PHE A 49 7.22 12.32 6.93
CA PHE A 49 8.41 12.27 7.77
C PHE A 49 8.66 10.88 8.36
N ASP A 50 7.60 10.17 8.74
CA ASP A 50 7.68 8.76 9.15
C ASP A 50 8.42 7.90 8.10
N LYS A 51 8.11 8.11 6.81
CA LYS A 51 8.76 7.39 5.70
C LYS A 51 10.15 7.88 5.38
N PHE A 52 10.40 9.19 5.47
CA PHE A 52 11.78 9.70 5.37
C PHE A 52 12.66 9.12 6.47
N ARG A 53 12.14 8.92 7.68
CA ARG A 53 12.88 8.26 8.76
C ARG A 53 13.17 6.80 8.48
N ALA A 54 12.18 6.05 7.99
CA ALA A 54 12.33 4.63 7.73
C ALA A 54 13.23 4.32 6.52
N TRP A 55 13.17 5.14 5.46
CA TRP A 55 13.80 4.81 4.17
C TRP A 55 15.11 5.54 3.89
N THR A 56 15.57 6.39 4.79
CA THR A 56 16.86 7.08 4.63
C THR A 56 17.96 6.34 5.40
N TRP A 57 19.13 6.23 4.76
CA TRP A 57 20.32 5.65 5.36
C TRP A 57 21.41 6.72 5.54
N PRO A 58 22.13 6.79 6.68
CA PRO A 58 22.11 5.89 7.85
C PRO A 58 20.91 6.14 8.80
N VAL A 59 20.36 5.07 9.38
CA VAL A 59 19.13 5.10 10.22
C VAL A 59 19.33 5.85 11.55
N GLU A 60 20.58 5.98 12.00
CA GLU A 60 20.96 6.63 13.25
C GLU A 60 20.79 8.15 13.17
N LYS A 61 20.91 8.72 11.98
CA LYS A 61 20.80 10.16 11.76
C LYS A 61 19.36 10.58 11.50
N LEU A 62 19.07 11.85 11.79
CA LEU A 62 17.78 12.44 11.45
C LEU A 62 17.69 12.66 9.93
N PRO A 63 16.50 12.48 9.32
CA PRO A 63 16.30 12.75 7.89
C PRO A 63 16.71 14.18 7.49
N ASP A 64 16.48 15.16 8.37
CA ASP A 64 16.85 16.55 8.15
C ASP A 64 18.37 16.76 7.95
N GLU A 65 19.20 15.92 8.55
CA GLU A 65 20.67 15.99 8.41
C GLU A 65 21.16 15.33 7.11
N ILE A 66 20.37 14.41 6.54
CA ILE A 66 20.74 13.63 5.36
C ILE A 66 20.16 14.28 4.10
N LEU A 67 18.87 14.61 4.12
CA LEU A 67 18.13 15.16 2.99
C LEU A 67 18.12 16.70 3.00
N GLY A 68 18.34 17.32 4.16
CA GLY A 68 18.15 18.75 4.35
C GLY A 68 16.71 19.08 4.73
N ARG A 69 16.55 19.93 5.74
CA ARG A 69 15.23 20.37 6.25
C ARG A 69 14.40 21.07 5.17
N GLU A 70 15.05 21.88 4.34
CA GLU A 70 14.45 22.63 3.25
C GLU A 70 13.83 21.69 2.21
N TRP A 71 14.51 20.58 1.91
CA TRP A 71 14.01 19.60 0.96
C TRP A 71 12.75 18.90 1.48
N ILE A 72 12.76 18.50 2.76
CA ILE A 72 11.63 17.83 3.41
C ILE A 72 10.41 18.75 3.45
N LEU A 73 10.60 20.01 3.86
CA LEU A 73 9.53 21.01 3.92
C LEU A 73 9.02 21.37 2.52
N ALA A 74 9.89 21.45 1.53
CA ALA A 74 9.48 21.70 0.15
C ALA A 74 8.63 20.55 -0.40
N ASN A 75 9.00 19.30 -0.13
CA ASN A 75 8.24 18.14 -0.56
C ASN A 75 6.85 18.11 0.11
N ALA A 76 6.79 18.30 1.43
CA ALA A 76 5.51 18.37 2.16
C ALA A 76 4.63 19.53 1.68
N SER A 77 5.23 20.70 1.44
CA SER A 77 4.53 21.88 0.92
C SER A 77 3.98 21.64 -0.48
N LEU A 78 4.71 20.94 -1.35
CA LEU A 78 4.25 20.59 -2.68
C LEU A 78 2.98 19.74 -2.62
N TYR A 79 2.95 18.71 -1.78
CA TYR A 79 1.77 17.85 -1.61
C TYR A 79 0.57 18.62 -1.04
N TRP A 80 0.84 19.50 -0.07
CA TRP A 80 -0.17 20.35 0.55
C TRP A 80 -0.80 21.34 -0.43
N PHE A 81 0.02 22.16 -1.11
CA PHE A 81 -0.49 23.19 -2.03
C PHE A 81 -1.19 22.62 -3.26
N THR A 82 -0.84 21.40 -3.67
CA THR A 82 -1.50 20.70 -4.79
C THR A 82 -2.70 19.85 -4.36
N GLY A 83 -2.95 19.68 -3.05
CA GLY A 83 -4.00 18.80 -2.55
C GLY A 83 -3.81 17.33 -2.96
N SER A 84 -2.58 16.91 -3.24
CA SER A 84 -2.28 15.60 -3.85
C SER A 84 -2.06 14.47 -2.84
N GLY A 85 -2.12 14.75 -1.53
CA GLY A 85 -1.98 13.73 -0.48
C GLY A 85 -3.04 12.63 -0.57
N GLY A 86 -4.31 12.99 -0.81
CA GLY A 86 -5.40 12.00 -0.95
C GLY A 86 -5.38 11.24 -2.29
N SER A 87 -5.09 11.92 -3.39
CA SER A 87 -5.07 11.29 -4.72
C SER A 87 -3.88 10.33 -4.88
N SER A 88 -2.71 10.66 -4.33
CA SER A 88 -1.55 9.76 -4.31
C SER A 88 -1.79 8.53 -3.43
N ALA A 89 -2.46 8.69 -2.28
CA ALA A 89 -2.86 7.57 -1.41
C ALA A 89 -3.81 6.58 -2.11
N TYR A 90 -4.60 7.04 -3.08
CA TYR A 90 -5.56 6.20 -3.80
C TYR A 90 -4.90 5.12 -4.66
N VAL A 91 -3.62 5.27 -5.05
CA VAL A 91 -2.90 4.29 -5.87
C VAL A 91 -2.94 2.90 -5.22
N GLY A 92 -2.70 2.82 -3.91
CA GLY A 92 -2.73 1.55 -3.18
C GLY A 92 -4.09 0.86 -3.17
N TYR A 93 -5.18 1.63 -3.25
CA TYR A 93 -6.56 1.14 -3.32
C TYR A 93 -6.96 0.74 -4.75
N ALA A 94 -6.54 1.52 -5.75
CA ALA A 94 -6.80 1.24 -7.17
C ALA A 94 -6.00 0.03 -7.69
N GLN A 95 -4.92 -0.34 -7.00
CA GLN A 95 -4.09 -1.49 -7.36
C GLN A 95 -4.83 -2.81 -7.06
N ASN A 96 -5.45 -3.40 -8.08
CA ASN A 96 -6.28 -4.60 -7.94
C ASN A 96 -5.51 -5.90 -7.61
N SER A 97 -4.17 -5.90 -7.67
CA SER A 97 -3.39 -7.08 -7.32
C SER A 97 -1.97 -6.72 -6.88
N TRP A 98 -1.72 -6.89 -5.58
CA TRP A 98 -0.37 -7.04 -5.05
C TRP A 98 0.03 -8.51 -5.15
N GLY A 99 1.14 -8.79 -5.83
CA GLY A 99 1.71 -10.15 -5.89
C GLY A 99 1.33 -11.01 -7.10
N ALA A 100 0.51 -10.52 -8.05
CA ALA A 100 0.38 -11.20 -9.34
C ALA A 100 1.74 -11.24 -10.05
N ALA A 101 2.11 -12.40 -10.60
CA ALA A 101 3.31 -12.51 -11.41
C ALA A 101 3.12 -11.67 -12.68
N PRO A 102 3.92 -10.61 -12.88
CA PRO A 102 3.77 -9.77 -14.07
C PRO A 102 4.13 -10.59 -15.31
N ALA A 103 3.37 -10.39 -16.39
CA ALA A 103 3.73 -10.94 -17.69
C ALA A 103 5.06 -10.34 -18.16
N ASN A 104 5.90 -11.15 -18.82
CA ASN A 104 7.14 -10.64 -19.40
C ASN A 104 6.79 -9.70 -20.57
N SER A 105 7.27 -8.46 -20.49
CA SER A 105 7.02 -7.41 -21.49
C SER A 105 7.83 -7.57 -22.78
N GLY A 106 8.86 -8.43 -22.81
CA GLY A 106 9.71 -8.67 -23.98
C GLY A 106 10.69 -7.54 -24.32
N VAL A 107 10.68 -6.43 -23.56
CA VAL A 107 11.58 -5.28 -23.77
C VAL A 107 12.89 -5.45 -22.98
N PRO A 108 14.05 -5.03 -23.53
CA PRO A 108 15.30 -4.99 -22.77
C PRO A 108 15.13 -4.12 -21.52
N THR A 109 15.22 -4.74 -20.34
CA THR A 109 14.99 -4.10 -19.05
C THR A 109 16.26 -4.18 -18.21
N ALA A 110 16.71 -3.04 -17.70
CA ALA A 110 17.78 -2.95 -16.71
C ALA A 110 17.20 -2.41 -15.40
N ALA A 111 17.76 -2.84 -14.26
CA ALA A 111 17.38 -2.36 -12.94
C ALA A 111 18.63 -1.98 -12.15
N ILE A 112 18.51 -0.93 -11.34
CA ILE A 112 19.53 -0.53 -10.36
C ILE A 112 19.00 -0.90 -9.00
N GLN A 113 19.83 -1.55 -8.19
CA GLN A 113 19.46 -2.02 -6.87
C GLN A 113 20.37 -1.41 -5.81
N PHE A 114 19.76 -0.73 -4.85
CA PHE A 114 20.46 -0.19 -3.69
C PHE A 114 20.45 -1.22 -2.55
N ALA A 115 21.54 -1.27 -1.77
CA ALA A 115 21.73 -2.29 -0.74
C ALA A 115 20.62 -2.32 0.32
N HIS A 116 20.01 -1.17 0.59
CA HIS A 116 18.98 -0.99 1.61
C HIS A 116 17.54 -0.96 1.05
N ASP A 117 17.36 -1.23 -0.24
CA ASP A 117 16.03 -1.28 -0.87
C ASP A 117 15.36 -2.66 -0.65
N VAL A 118 14.12 -2.64 -0.17
CA VAL A 118 13.29 -3.83 0.09
C VAL A 118 12.44 -4.27 -1.11
N GLY A 119 12.21 -3.37 -2.09
CA GLY A 119 11.25 -3.58 -3.17
C GLY A 119 11.75 -4.46 -4.31
N ILE A 120 13.07 -4.46 -4.57
CA ILE A 120 13.66 -5.25 -5.64
C ILE A 120 14.16 -6.58 -5.06
N ALA A 121 13.62 -7.69 -5.56
CA ALA A 121 14.12 -9.02 -5.20
C ALA A 121 15.52 -9.21 -5.79
N GLN A 122 16.50 -9.50 -4.93
CA GLN A 122 17.88 -9.80 -5.34
C GLN A 122 17.99 -11.11 -6.15
N ASN A 123 17.00 -12.00 -6.03
CA ASN A 123 17.01 -13.32 -6.66
C ASN A 123 15.63 -13.75 -7.17
N ARG A 124 15.61 -14.81 -8.00
CA ARG A 124 14.41 -15.47 -8.58
C ARG A 124 13.33 -15.85 -7.56
N PHE A 125 13.62 -15.83 -6.26
CA PHE A 125 12.69 -16.14 -5.20
C PHE A 125 11.86 -14.89 -4.84
N LYS A 126 10.58 -14.91 -5.21
CA LYS A 126 9.61 -13.91 -4.77
C LYS A 126 8.94 -14.42 -3.48
N PRO A 127 9.19 -13.83 -2.30
CA PRO A 127 8.36 -14.10 -1.15
C PRO A 127 6.92 -13.68 -1.49
N THR A 128 5.97 -14.57 -1.26
CA THR A 128 4.53 -14.38 -1.55
C THR A 128 3.82 -13.52 -0.50
N GLN A 129 4.56 -12.83 0.36
CA GLN A 129 3.97 -12.00 1.41
C GLN A 129 3.54 -10.65 0.83
N SER A 130 2.26 -10.36 0.97
CA SER A 130 1.64 -9.09 0.59
C SER A 130 1.39 -8.27 1.84
N CYS A 131 1.70 -6.97 1.80
CA CYS A 131 1.33 -6.01 2.83
C CYS A 131 -0.18 -5.83 2.95
N ALA A 132 -0.92 -6.11 1.87
CA ALA A 132 -2.36 -6.30 1.95
C ALA A 132 -2.58 -7.68 2.60
N GLY A 133 -3.06 -7.69 3.85
CA GLY A 133 -3.57 -8.89 4.51
C GLY A 133 -4.57 -9.63 3.63
N PRO A 134 -4.94 -10.89 3.96
CA PRO A 134 -5.75 -11.73 3.09
C PRO A 134 -7.03 -10.99 2.68
N THR A 135 -7.08 -10.55 1.42
CA THR A 135 -8.27 -9.95 0.84
C THR A 135 -9.29 -11.07 0.71
N SER A 136 -10.18 -11.17 1.68
CA SER A 136 -11.44 -11.91 1.56
C SER A 136 -12.32 -11.21 0.52
N LYS A 137 -11.94 -11.29 -0.75
CA LYS A 137 -12.78 -10.93 -1.89
C LYS A 137 -12.71 -12.03 -2.94
N THR A 138 -13.07 -13.22 -2.50
CA THR A 138 -13.71 -14.26 -3.33
C THR A 138 -15.11 -14.49 -2.80
N ALA A 139 -15.97 -13.47 -2.92
CA ALA A 139 -17.38 -13.74 -3.19
C ALA A 139 -17.52 -13.66 -4.71
N ALA A 140 -17.21 -14.78 -5.37
CA ALA A 140 -17.62 -14.97 -6.75
C ALA A 140 -19.13 -14.76 -6.79
N ALA A 141 -19.58 -13.76 -7.55
CA ALA A 141 -20.95 -13.64 -7.98
C ALA A 141 -21.25 -14.84 -8.88
N ALA A 142 -21.65 -15.95 -8.27
CA ALA A 142 -22.26 -17.05 -8.97
C ALA A 142 -23.67 -16.60 -9.33
N SER A 143 -23.89 -16.31 -10.62
CA SER A 143 -25.23 -16.21 -11.19
C SER A 143 -26.03 -17.47 -10.83
N PRO A 144 -27.23 -17.35 -10.22
CA PRO A 144 -28.03 -18.53 -9.92
C PRO A 144 -28.60 -19.12 -11.22
N PRO A 145 -28.61 -20.46 -11.39
CA PRO A 145 -29.25 -21.08 -12.53
C PRO A 145 -30.77 -20.96 -12.43
N SER A 146 -31.41 -20.68 -13.56
CA SER A 146 -32.86 -20.64 -13.70
C SER A 146 -33.50 -21.99 -13.37
N LYS A 147 -34.51 -21.99 -12.49
CA LYS A 147 -35.54 -23.02 -12.45
C LYS A 147 -36.91 -22.38 -12.26
N SER A 148 -37.82 -22.80 -13.12
CA SER A 148 -39.22 -22.41 -13.17
C SER A 148 -40.06 -23.15 -12.14
N GLN A 149 -41.25 -22.58 -11.90
CA GLN A 149 -42.50 -23.14 -11.38
C GLN A 149 -42.91 -22.81 -9.93
N ASN A 150 -43.89 -21.90 -9.89
CA ASN A 150 -45.23 -22.00 -9.32
C ASN A 150 -45.50 -22.10 -7.80
N SER A 151 -46.32 -21.12 -7.40
CA SER A 151 -47.49 -21.16 -6.51
C SER A 151 -47.36 -20.93 -4.98
N SER A 152 -48.06 -19.86 -4.59
CA SER A 152 -48.88 -19.63 -3.37
C SER A 152 -48.25 -19.28 -2.01
N SER A 153 -48.53 -18.02 -1.62
CA SER A 153 -48.93 -17.49 -0.30
C SER A 153 -48.02 -17.71 0.92
N THR A 154 -47.53 -16.63 1.53
CA THR A 154 -48.17 -15.96 2.70
C THR A 154 -47.28 -14.83 3.22
N THR A 155 -47.93 -13.70 3.51
CA THR A 155 -47.49 -12.46 4.14
C THR A 155 -46.76 -12.62 5.48
N SER A 156 -45.68 -11.87 5.71
CA SER A 156 -45.48 -11.07 6.94
C SER A 156 -44.18 -10.27 6.88
N ASP A 157 -44.32 -8.99 7.21
CA ASP A 157 -43.33 -7.93 7.35
C ASP A 157 -42.08 -8.31 8.16
N ILE A 158 -40.96 -7.61 7.90
CA ILE A 158 -40.21 -6.87 8.93
C ILE A 158 -39.40 -5.76 8.25
N SER A 159 -39.73 -4.54 8.68
CA SER A 159 -39.04 -3.28 8.48
C SER A 159 -37.74 -3.23 9.29
N CYS A 160 -36.68 -2.65 8.73
CA CYS A 160 -35.66 -1.96 9.53
C CYS A 160 -35.08 -0.81 8.70
N ALA A 161 -35.54 0.40 9.03
CA ALA A 161 -34.87 1.65 8.77
C ALA A 161 -33.82 1.89 9.88
N TYR A 162 -32.58 2.17 9.49
CA TYR A 162 -31.85 3.43 9.75
C TYR A 162 -30.48 3.39 9.06
#